data_AF-A0A942J911-F1
#
_entry.id   AF-A0A942J911-F1
#
_cell.length_a   1.000
_cell.length_b   1.000
_cell.length_c   1.000
_cell.angle_alpha   90.00
_cell.angle_beta   90.00
_cell.angle_gamma   90.00
#
_symmetry.space_group_name_H-M   'P 1'
#
loop_
_entity.id
_entity.type
_entity.pdbx_description
1 polymer ?
#
loop_
_entity_poly.entity_id
_entity_poly.type
_entity_poly.pdbx_seq_one_letter_code
_entity_poly.pdbx_strand_id
1 'polypeptide(L)'
;MIRRRRVARGFSLLELVVVVAVIAVLAAVLLDRLIALEREAERTEVALTLRNLQTGMQLAVGAQIVRGREAELHALLEKNPIEFLGIPVGAGGTARWSYDPGQRVLAYVPRQPAAFGGQTQLRWRYVGRQDAHGRVVGLRIEALD
;
A
#
# COMPACT_ATOMS: atom_id res chain seq x y z
N MET A 1 -39.32 58.18 -19.86
CA MET A 1 -38.67 57.02 -19.20
C MET A 1 -37.34 56.72 -19.90
N ILE A 2 -36.19 57.01 -19.28
CA ILE A 2 -34.87 56.72 -19.85
C ILE A 2 -34.37 55.39 -19.28
N ARG A 3 -34.36 54.32 -20.10
CA ARG A 3 -33.71 53.05 -19.74
C ARG A 3 -32.19 53.24 -19.87
N ARG A 4 -31.50 53.42 -18.74
CA ARG A 4 -30.04 53.25 -18.69
C ARG A 4 -29.70 51.80 -19.03
N ARG A 5 -29.14 51.57 -20.24
CA ARG A 5 -28.45 50.30 -20.53
C ARG A 5 -27.21 50.24 -19.64
N ARG A 6 -27.16 49.25 -18.74
CA ARG A 6 -25.91 48.86 -18.10
C ARG A 6 -25.02 48.27 -19.19
N VAL A 7 -23.98 49.01 -19.58
CA VAL A 7 -22.90 48.45 -20.40
C VAL A 7 -22.19 47.44 -19.51
N ALA A 8 -22.38 46.15 -19.79
CA ALA A 8 -21.55 45.11 -19.22
C ALA A 8 -20.13 45.36 -19.72
N ARG A 9 -19.24 45.82 -18.85
CA ARG A 9 -17.81 45.92 -19.16
C ARG A 9 -17.32 44.49 -19.40
N GLY A 10 -16.90 44.20 -20.63
CA GLY A 10 -16.24 42.94 -20.96
C GLY A 10 -14.95 42.79 -20.14
N PHE A 11 -14.63 41.54 -19.82
CA PHE A 11 -13.45 41.16 -19.05
C PHE A 11 -12.17 41.69 -19.73
N SER A 12 -11.30 42.35 -18.98
CA SER A 12 -10.06 42.91 -19.56
C SER A 12 -9.00 41.82 -19.72
N LEU A 13 -8.10 41.96 -20.71
CA LEU A 13 -6.96 41.05 -20.87
C LEU A 13 -6.10 40.97 -19.60
N LEU A 14 -5.94 42.09 -18.89
CA LEU A 14 -5.21 42.14 -17.63
C LEU A 14 -5.91 41.32 -16.55
N GLU A 15 -7.23 41.41 -16.43
CA GLU A 15 -8.03 40.63 -15.48
C GLU A 15 -7.88 39.11 -15.73
N LEU A 16 -7.85 38.69 -17.01
CA LEU A 16 -7.59 37.30 -17.38
C LEU A 16 -6.20 36.82 -16.98
N VAL A 17 -5.17 37.62 -17.24
CA VAL A 17 -3.79 37.28 -16.88
C VAL A 17 -3.66 37.13 -15.36
N VAL A 18 -4.25 38.04 -14.58
CA VAL A 18 -4.23 37.94 -13.11
C VAL A 18 -4.94 36.67 -12.64
N VAL A 19 -6.12 36.36 -13.18
CA VAL A 19 -6.87 35.14 -12.80
C VAL A 19 -6.09 33.87 -13.13
N VAL A 20 -5.52 33.78 -14.33
CA VAL A 20 -4.70 32.63 -14.74
C VAL A 20 -3.46 32.52 -13.86
N ALA A 21 -2.80 33.63 -13.52
CA ALA A 21 -1.65 33.62 -12.62
C ALA A 21 -2.00 33.09 -11.22
N VAL A 22 -3.14 33.53 -10.66
CA VAL A 22 -3.61 33.02 -9.36
C VAL A 22 -3.96 31.53 -9.44
N ILE A 23 -4.68 31.10 -10.48
CA ILE A 23 -5.01 29.68 -10.69
C ILE A 23 -3.73 28.83 -10.81
N ALA A 24 -2.73 29.31 -11.55
CA ALA A 24 -1.46 28.60 -11.73
C ALA A 24 -0.72 28.40 -10.40
N VAL A 25 -0.68 29.43 -9.55
CA VAL A 25 -0.07 29.32 -8.20
C VAL A 25 -0.85 28.34 -7.34
N LEU A 26 -2.18 28.42 -7.32
CA LEU A 26 -3.01 27.49 -6.54
C LEU A 26 -2.87 26.04 -7.05
N ALA A 27 -2.86 25.83 -8.35
CA ALA A 27 -2.69 24.52 -8.97
C ALA A 27 -1.32 23.91 -8.63
N ALA A 28 -0.25 24.72 -8.66
CA ALA A 28 1.09 24.27 -8.27
C ALA A 28 1.14 23.79 -6.81
N VAL A 29 0.56 24.56 -5.89
CA VAL A 29 0.47 24.18 -4.46
C VAL A 29 -0.38 22.92 -4.27
N LEU A 30 -1.51 22.83 -4.97
CA LEU A 30 -2.40 21.67 -4.89
C LEU A 30 -1.71 20.39 -5.39
N LEU A 31 -1.00 20.46 -6.51
CA LEU A 31 -0.32 19.32 -7.09
C LEU A 31 0.77 18.76 -6.15
N ASP A 32 1.54 19.64 -5.51
CA ASP A 32 2.55 19.24 -4.53
C ASP A 32 1.91 18.49 -3.33
N ARG A 33 0.77 19.00 -2.84
CA ARG A 33 0.02 18.34 -1.76
C ARG A 33 -0.57 17.02 -2.19
N LEU A 34 -1.09 16.91 -3.42
CA LEU A 34 -1.64 15.67 -3.94
C LEU A 34 -0.57 14.58 -4.01
N ILE A 35 0.61 14.91 -4.55
CA ILE A 35 1.74 13.97 -4.61
C ILE A 35 2.14 13.50 -3.20
N ALA A 36 2.20 14.41 -2.23
CA ALA A 36 2.51 14.05 -0.85
C ALA A 36 1.46 13.10 -0.25
N LEU A 37 0.17 13.37 -0.46
CA LEU A 37 -0.94 12.53 0.01
C LEU A 37 -0.92 11.15 -0.64
N GLU A 38 -0.65 11.05 -1.94
CA GLU A 38 -0.57 9.75 -2.60
C GLU A 38 0.59 8.89 -2.06
N ARG A 39 1.74 9.49 -1.72
CA ARG A 39 2.87 8.77 -1.09
C ARG A 39 2.48 8.24 0.29
N GLU A 40 1.78 9.04 1.08
CA GLU A 40 1.32 8.64 2.41
C GLU A 40 0.23 7.56 2.35
N ALA A 41 -0.69 7.69 1.40
CA ALA A 41 -1.71 6.68 1.13
C ALA A 41 -1.09 5.34 0.72
N GLU A 42 -0.08 5.35 -0.16
CA GLU A 42 0.61 4.13 -0.57
C GLU A 42 1.38 3.47 0.59
N ARG A 43 2.09 4.25 1.41
CA ARG A 43 2.75 3.73 2.63
C ARG A 43 1.74 3.07 3.57
N THR A 44 0.59 3.71 3.74
CA THR A 44 -0.50 3.21 4.60
C THR A 44 -1.10 1.93 4.05
N GLU A 45 -1.36 1.87 2.74
CA GLU A 45 -1.86 0.66 2.05
C GLU A 45 -0.89 -0.52 2.24
N VAL A 46 0.41 -0.31 2.04
CA VAL A 46 1.42 -1.35 2.23
C VAL A 46 1.47 -1.79 3.70
N ALA A 47 1.51 -0.86 4.64
CA ALA A 47 1.55 -1.16 6.06
C ALA A 47 0.31 -1.91 6.55
N LEU A 48 -0.89 -1.52 6.09
CA LEU A 48 -2.14 -2.22 6.39
C LEU A 48 -2.15 -3.62 5.79
N THR A 49 -1.67 -3.78 4.56
CA THR A 49 -1.56 -5.10 3.91
C THR A 49 -0.67 -6.04 4.72
N LEU A 50 0.52 -5.58 5.14
CA LEU A 50 1.43 -6.37 5.97
C LEU A 50 0.83 -6.73 7.34
N ARG A 51 0.11 -5.79 7.98
CA ARG A 51 -0.60 -6.04 9.24
C ARG A 51 -1.70 -7.09 9.07
N ASN A 52 -2.54 -6.94 8.05
CA ASN A 52 -3.61 -7.90 7.76
C ASN A 52 -3.05 -9.29 7.46
N LEU A 53 -1.94 -9.35 6.73
CA LEU A 53 -1.24 -10.58 6.44
C LEU A 53 -0.72 -11.26 7.72
N GLN A 54 -0.10 -10.48 8.62
CA GLN A 54 0.33 -10.97 9.92
C GLN A 54 -0.84 -11.52 10.75
N THR A 55 -1.95 -10.79 10.81
CA THR A 55 -3.17 -11.23 11.50
C THR A 55 -3.73 -12.52 10.89
N GLY A 56 -3.81 -12.61 9.55
CA GLY A 56 -4.27 -13.80 8.85
C GLY A 56 -3.41 -15.04 9.13
N MET A 57 -2.09 -14.88 9.14
CA MET A 57 -1.16 -15.94 9.52
C MET A 57 -1.35 -16.39 10.97
N GLN A 58 -1.53 -15.46 11.91
CA GLN A 58 -1.79 -15.79 13.31
C GLN A 58 -3.10 -16.55 13.49
N LEU A 59 -4.15 -16.17 12.76
CA LEU A 59 -5.42 -16.89 12.75
C LEU A 59 -5.27 -18.30 12.17
N ALA A 60 -4.50 -18.46 11.08
CA ALA A 60 -4.24 -19.76 10.48
C ALA A 60 -3.47 -20.70 11.43
N VAL A 61 -2.46 -20.17 12.13
CA VAL A 61 -1.72 -20.89 13.18
C VAL A 61 -2.66 -21.27 14.32
N GLY A 62 -3.43 -20.32 14.85
CA GLY A 62 -4.40 -20.56 15.92
C GLY A 62 -5.42 -21.63 15.56
N ALA A 63 -5.92 -21.63 14.32
CA ALA A 63 -6.86 -22.64 13.83
C ALA A 63 -6.25 -24.05 13.80
N GLN A 64 -4.95 -24.20 13.53
CA GLN A 64 -4.29 -25.50 13.58
C GLN A 64 -4.04 -25.97 15.02
N ILE A 65 -3.68 -25.06 15.92
CA ILE A 65 -3.52 -25.35 17.35
C ILE A 65 -4.85 -25.85 17.94
N VAL A 66 -5.96 -25.15 17.69
CA VAL A 66 -7.29 -25.55 18.18
C VAL A 66 -7.71 -26.93 17.66
N ARG A 67 -7.25 -27.32 16.47
CA ARG A 67 -7.49 -28.64 15.88
C ARG A 67 -6.54 -29.73 16.39
N GLY A 68 -5.59 -29.40 17.28
CA GLY A 68 -4.57 -30.33 17.76
C GLY A 68 -3.53 -30.72 16.70
N ARG A 69 -3.42 -29.96 15.61
CA ARG A 69 -2.54 -30.24 14.46
C ARG A 69 -1.31 -29.34 14.46
N GLU A 70 -0.71 -29.15 15.63
CA GLU A 70 0.48 -28.31 15.82
C GLU A 70 1.68 -28.83 15.01
N ALA A 71 1.80 -30.15 14.85
CA ALA A 71 2.83 -30.77 14.01
C ALA A 71 2.72 -30.37 12.52
N GLU A 72 1.52 -29.98 12.06
CA GLU A 72 1.28 -29.55 10.68
C GLU A 72 1.55 -28.05 10.46
N LEU A 73 1.98 -27.29 11.47
CA LEU A 73 2.30 -25.87 11.32
C LEU A 73 3.39 -25.63 10.27
N HIS A 74 4.30 -26.58 10.09
CA HIS A 74 5.31 -26.53 9.03
C HIS A 74 4.69 -26.46 7.63
N ALA A 75 3.55 -27.09 7.39
CA ALA A 75 2.86 -27.04 6.09
C ALA A 75 2.33 -25.63 5.77
N LEU A 76 2.09 -24.79 6.78
CA LEU A 76 1.71 -23.39 6.55
C LEU A 76 2.85 -22.56 5.95
N LEU A 77 4.12 -22.95 6.15
CA LEU A 77 5.28 -22.28 5.55
C LEU A 77 5.40 -22.53 4.05
N GLU A 78 4.78 -23.59 3.55
CA GLU A 78 4.76 -23.93 2.13
C GLU A 78 3.68 -23.16 1.39
N LYS A 79 2.69 -22.63 2.12
CA LYS A 79 1.61 -21.83 1.54
C LYS A 79 2.09 -20.44 1.16
N ASN A 80 1.48 -19.89 0.12
CA ASN A 80 1.69 -18.50 -0.24
C ASN A 80 1.11 -17.61 0.87
N PRO A 81 1.91 -16.73 1.50
CA PRO A 81 1.43 -15.88 2.59
C PRO A 81 0.22 -15.04 2.17
N ILE A 82 0.15 -14.61 0.91
CA ILE A 82 -0.97 -13.84 0.36
C ILE A 82 -2.33 -14.55 0.55
N GLU A 83 -2.37 -15.88 0.58
CA GLU A 83 -3.61 -16.64 0.81
C GLU A 83 -4.22 -16.37 2.19
N PHE A 84 -3.41 -15.95 3.17
CA PHE A 84 -3.89 -15.64 4.52
C PHE A 84 -4.60 -14.30 4.61
N LEU A 85 -4.52 -13.42 3.60
CA LEU A 85 -5.22 -12.14 3.62
C LEU A 85 -6.73 -12.28 3.59
N GLY A 86 -7.28 -13.42 3.13
CA GLY A 86 -8.72 -13.67 3.04
C GLY A 86 -9.47 -12.78 2.03
N ILE A 87 -8.78 -11.80 1.45
CA ILE A 87 -9.22 -10.92 0.36
C ILE A 87 -8.23 -11.06 -0.79
N PRO A 88 -8.69 -11.02 -2.06
CA PRO A 88 -7.79 -11.03 -3.20
C PRO A 88 -6.87 -9.83 -3.13
N VAL A 89 -5.55 -10.06 -3.06
CA VAL A 89 -4.59 -8.99 -3.33
C VAL A 89 -4.83 -8.47 -4.74
N GLY A 90 -5.02 -7.16 -4.87
CA GLY A 90 -5.36 -6.57 -6.16
C GLY A 90 -6.84 -6.60 -6.53
N ALA A 91 -7.78 -6.71 -5.57
CA ALA A 91 -9.20 -6.35 -5.77
C ALA A 91 -9.44 -4.82 -6.02
N GLY A 92 -8.45 -4.16 -6.64
CA GLY A 92 -8.44 -2.81 -7.18
C GLY A 92 -7.52 -2.67 -8.40
N GLY A 93 -7.05 -3.79 -8.97
CA GLY A 93 -6.17 -3.82 -10.15
C GLY A 93 -4.68 -3.68 -9.82
N THR A 94 -3.87 -4.54 -10.45
CA THR A 94 -2.39 -4.64 -10.41
C THR A 94 -1.81 -5.50 -9.28
N ALA A 95 -1.38 -6.70 -9.65
CA ALA A 95 -0.55 -7.59 -8.84
C ALA A 95 0.85 -6.99 -8.63
N ARG A 96 0.95 -5.97 -7.76
CA ARG A 96 2.24 -5.41 -7.30
C ARG A 96 2.86 -6.21 -6.17
N TRP A 97 2.05 -7.05 -5.53
CA TRP A 97 2.50 -8.07 -4.61
C TRP A 97 2.84 -9.34 -5.40
N SER A 98 4.02 -9.87 -5.15
CA SER A 98 4.48 -11.14 -5.71
C SER A 98 5.10 -11.97 -4.60
N TYR A 99 4.97 -13.29 -4.70
CA TYR A 99 5.60 -14.22 -3.77
C TYR A 99 6.44 -15.20 -4.57
N ASP A 100 7.73 -15.28 -4.24
CA ASP A 100 8.63 -16.31 -4.72
C ASP A 100 8.64 -17.47 -3.69
N PRO A 101 8.05 -18.63 -4.02
CA PRO A 101 8.02 -19.78 -3.11
C PRO A 101 9.41 -20.43 -2.93
N GLY A 102 10.31 -20.31 -3.90
CA GLY A 102 11.66 -20.87 -3.81
C GLY A 102 12.53 -20.12 -2.81
N GLN A 103 12.39 -18.79 -2.77
CA GLN A 103 13.10 -17.94 -1.80
C GLN A 103 12.31 -17.65 -0.53
N ARG A 104 11.01 -17.98 -0.51
CA ARG A 104 10.03 -17.54 0.50
C ARG A 104 10.07 -16.03 0.68
N VAL A 105 10.11 -15.29 -0.43
CA VAL A 105 10.19 -13.83 -0.43
C VAL A 105 8.89 -13.26 -0.96
N LEU A 106 8.23 -12.47 -0.13
CA LEU A 106 7.16 -11.57 -0.52
C LEU A 106 7.80 -10.28 -1.02
N ALA A 107 7.40 -9.81 -2.20
CA ALA A 107 7.88 -8.56 -2.76
C ALA A 107 6.72 -7.65 -3.16
N TYR A 108 6.94 -6.35 -3.01
CA TYR A 108 6.05 -5.29 -3.44
C TYR A 108 6.78 -4.31 -4.35
N VAL A 109 6.17 -3.90 -5.45
CA VAL A 109 6.69 -2.87 -6.36
C VAL A 109 5.96 -1.55 -6.10
N PRO A 110 6.59 -0.52 -5.50
CA PRO A 110 5.93 0.76 -5.23
C PRO A 110 5.53 1.53 -6.50
N ARG A 111 4.40 2.25 -6.46
CA ARG A 111 4.07 3.29 -7.47
C ARG A 111 5.00 4.48 -7.35
N GLN A 112 5.30 4.85 -6.12
CA GLN A 112 6.14 6.00 -5.81
C GLN A 112 7.36 5.54 -5.03
N PRO A 113 8.47 5.17 -5.71
CA PRO A 113 9.72 4.82 -5.05
C PRO A 113 10.20 5.90 -4.07
N ALA A 114 9.93 7.18 -4.35
CA ALA A 114 10.21 8.30 -3.46
C ALA A 114 9.52 8.18 -2.08
N ALA A 115 8.37 7.50 -2.00
CA ALA A 115 7.72 7.20 -0.73
C ALA A 115 8.54 6.18 0.09
N PHE A 116 9.42 5.40 -0.52
CA PHE A 116 10.18 4.35 0.15
C PHE A 116 11.69 4.54 0.00
N GLY A 117 12.17 5.79 0.11
CA GLY A 117 13.60 6.09 0.06
C GLY A 117 14.25 5.83 -1.31
N GLY A 118 13.46 5.77 -2.38
CA GLY A 118 13.92 5.47 -3.74
C GLY A 118 13.90 3.97 -4.08
N GLN A 119 13.47 3.10 -3.16
CA GLN A 119 13.41 1.67 -3.41
C GLN A 119 12.36 1.34 -4.48
N THR A 120 12.79 0.65 -5.53
CA THR A 120 11.91 0.18 -6.62
C THR A 120 11.20 -1.13 -6.28
N GLN A 121 11.65 -1.80 -5.22
CA GLN A 121 11.06 -3.03 -4.74
C GLN A 121 11.28 -3.14 -3.23
N LEU A 122 10.22 -3.43 -2.50
CA LEU A 122 10.27 -3.78 -1.09
C LEU A 122 10.19 -5.29 -0.97
N ARG A 123 11.01 -5.89 -0.11
CA ARG A 123 11.09 -7.35 0.02
C ARG A 123 10.97 -7.73 1.49
N TRP A 124 10.28 -8.82 1.72
CA TRP A 124 10.18 -9.43 3.03
C TRP A 124 10.32 -10.94 2.94
N ARG A 125 11.06 -11.53 3.88
CA ARG A 125 11.18 -12.97 4.01
C ARG A 125 10.06 -13.52 4.87
N TYR A 126 9.40 -14.54 4.37
CA TYR A 126 8.42 -15.32 5.10
C TYR A 126 9.12 -16.44 5.86
N VAL A 127 9.07 -16.38 7.20
CA VAL A 127 9.81 -17.27 8.09
C VAL A 127 8.91 -17.92 9.14
N GLY A 128 9.27 -19.14 9.51
CA GLY A 128 8.68 -19.83 10.65
C GLY A 128 9.37 -19.42 11.93
N ARG A 129 8.60 -18.99 12.93
CA ARG A 129 9.12 -18.85 14.29
C ARG A 129 9.32 -20.24 14.86
N GLN A 130 10.54 -20.54 15.29
CA GLN A 130 10.88 -21.83 15.90
C GLN A 130 10.97 -21.74 17.43
N ASP A 131 10.67 -22.83 18.13
CA ASP A 131 10.94 -22.98 19.56
C ASP A 131 12.39 -23.43 19.83
N ALA A 132 12.75 -23.58 21.11
CA ALA A 132 14.08 -24.05 21.52
C ALA A 132 14.42 -25.48 21.03
N HIS A 133 13.43 -26.22 20.54
CA HIS A 133 13.56 -27.58 20.01
C HIS A 133 13.50 -27.60 18.47
N GLY A 134 13.54 -26.44 17.80
CA GLY A 134 13.52 -26.31 16.35
C GLY A 134 12.14 -26.52 15.69
N ARG A 135 11.07 -26.68 16.48
CA ARG A 135 9.71 -26.87 15.96
C ARG A 135 9.11 -25.53 15.56
N VAL A 136 8.41 -25.48 14.43
CA VAL A 136 7.73 -24.25 14.00
C VAL A 136 6.49 -24.04 14.86
N VAL A 137 6.50 -22.97 15.65
CA VAL A 137 5.44 -22.57 16.57
C VAL A 137 4.68 -21.33 16.10
N GLY A 138 5.09 -20.73 14.97
CA GLY A 138 4.38 -19.60 14.40
C GLY A 138 4.96 -19.13 13.07
N LEU A 139 4.37 -18.07 12.53
CA LEU A 139 4.68 -17.49 11.23
C LEU A 139 4.98 -16.00 11.39
N ARG A 140 5.97 -15.49 10.65
CA ARG A 140 6.32 -14.07 10.63
C ARG A 140 6.84 -13.66 9.25
N ILE A 141 6.75 -12.37 8.97
CA ILE A 141 7.38 -11.72 7.82
C ILE A 141 8.42 -10.74 8.35
N GLU A 142 9.63 -10.81 7.80
CA GLU A 142 10.79 -9.99 8.20
C GLU A 142 11.26 -9.17 7.00
N ALA A 143 11.52 -7.87 7.20
CA ALA A 143 12.01 -7.01 6.11
C ALA A 143 13.39 -7.47 5.66
N LEU A 144 13.60 -7.44 4.34
CA LEU A 144 14.91 -7.62 3.72
C LEU A 144 15.41 -6.22 3.37
N ASP A 145 16.43 -5.76 4.10
CA ASP A 145 17.11 -4.49 3.84
C ASP A 145 17.85 -4.48 2.48
#